data_AF-A0A7R9T5K1-F1
#
_entry.id   AF-A0A7R9T5K1-F1
#
_cell.length_a   1.000
_cell.length_b   1.000
_cell.length_c   1.000
_cell.angle_alpha   90.00
_cell.angle_beta   90.00
_cell.angle_gamma   90.00
#
_symmetry.space_group_name_H-M   'P 1'
#
loop_
_entity.id
_entity.type
_entity.pdbx_description
1 polymer ?
#
loop_
_entity_poly.entity_id
_entity_poly.type
_entity_poly.pdbx_seq_one_letter_code
_entity_poly.pdbx_strand_id
1 'polypeptide(L)'
;LEHCARRSRALERKLQTGIEKTTFDEMRFMKQALVQLESRASAVRDELLETLDDEDDIERMTLSSKATGEAKAEEQEEVENLLEYYVQQTEAVHGATEALLENTRDLDESISVTLSARRLEVSKIELMLSIASFAAAIGAVVTGIFGMNLTSTFESSVKAFYLCTALLISSCIGMSAWLYRLCRRRNIL
;
A
#
# COMPACT_ATOMS: atom_id res chain seq x y z
N LEU A 1 22.33 0.74 7.98
CA LEU A 1 21.39 1.81 7.57
C LEU A 1 21.41 2.14 6.08
N GLU A 2 22.56 2.45 5.48
CA GLU A 2 22.61 2.84 4.05
C GLU A 2 21.98 1.82 3.09
N HIS A 3 22.15 0.52 3.35
CA HIS A 3 21.51 -0.54 2.58
C HIS A 3 19.97 -0.50 2.70
N CYS A 4 19.42 -0.21 3.88
CA CYS A 4 17.98 -0.08 4.08
C CYS A 4 17.44 1.18 3.40
N ALA A 5 18.13 2.32 3.53
CA ALA A 5 17.76 3.56 2.88
C ALA A 5 17.77 3.45 1.35
N ARG A 6 18.81 2.83 0.76
CA ARG A 6 18.88 2.56 -0.69
C ARG A 6 17.73 1.65 -1.15
N ARG A 7 17.41 0.63 -0.37
CA ARG A 7 16.35 -0.33 -0.67
C ARG A 7 14.97 0.30 -0.56
N SER A 8 14.74 1.18 0.42
CA SER A 8 13.51 1.99 0.55
C SER A 8 13.25 2.85 -0.69
N ARG A 9 14.26 3.61 -1.14
CA ARG A 9 14.14 4.45 -2.36
C ARG A 9 13.95 3.65 -3.65
N ALA A 10 14.50 2.44 -3.71
CA ALA A 10 14.30 1.54 -4.85
C ALA A 10 12.87 1.00 -4.87
N LEU A 11 12.34 0.65 -3.70
CA LEU A 11 10.98 0.15 -3.52
C LEU A 11 9.93 1.22 -3.82
N GLU A 12 10.17 2.46 -3.38
CA GLU A 12 9.34 3.64 -3.71
C GLU A 12 9.21 3.83 -5.23
N ARG A 13 10.33 3.71 -5.96
CA ARG A 13 10.31 3.78 -7.44
C ARG A 13 9.54 2.62 -8.06
N LYS A 14 9.71 1.39 -7.55
CA LYS A 14 8.94 0.23 -8.03
C LYS A 14 7.44 0.40 -7.79
N LEU A 15 7.07 0.95 -6.63
CA LEU A 15 5.68 1.24 -6.26
C LEU A 15 5.02 2.26 -7.19
N GLN A 16 5.77 3.26 -7.64
CA GLN A 16 5.28 4.21 -8.65
C GLN A 16 5.05 3.55 -10.02
N THR A 17 5.75 2.46 -10.34
CA THR A 17 5.60 1.73 -11.62
C THR A 17 4.51 0.66 -11.61
N GLY A 18 4.12 0.14 -10.44
CA GLY A 18 3.04 -0.86 -10.34
C GLY A 18 2.94 -1.55 -8.98
N ILE A 19 1.71 -1.92 -8.60
CA ILE A 19 1.40 -2.65 -7.37
C ILE A 19 1.52 -4.15 -7.64
N GLU A 20 2.71 -4.71 -7.42
CA GLU A 20 2.97 -6.16 -7.51
C GLU A 20 3.01 -6.82 -6.12
N LYS A 21 2.58 -8.09 -6.05
CA LYS A 21 2.60 -8.89 -4.81
C LYS A 21 4.01 -9.00 -4.21
N THR A 22 5.02 -9.13 -5.06
CA THR A 22 6.44 -9.16 -4.71
C THR A 22 6.89 -7.90 -3.97
N THR A 23 6.38 -6.74 -4.37
CA THR A 23 6.68 -5.45 -3.74
C THR A 23 6.10 -5.35 -2.33
N PHE A 24 4.92 -5.92 -2.07
CA PHE A 24 4.35 -6.01 -0.72
C PHE A 24 5.16 -6.93 0.20
N ASP A 25 5.60 -8.07 -0.32
CA ASP A 25 6.45 -8.99 0.45
C ASP A 25 7.80 -8.33 0.78
N GLU A 26 8.39 -7.60 -0.17
CA GLU A 26 9.61 -6.78 0.04
C GLU A 26 9.38 -5.68 1.08
N MET A 27 8.25 -4.95 1.04
CA MET A 27 7.86 -3.93 2.03
C MET A 27 7.68 -4.51 3.42
N ARG A 28 6.96 -5.63 3.53
CA ARG A 28 6.72 -6.30 4.80
C ARG A 28 8.04 -6.74 5.42
N PHE A 29 8.92 -7.35 4.64
CA PHE A 29 10.24 -7.74 5.11
C PHE A 29 11.06 -6.54 5.57
N MET A 30 11.02 -5.44 4.82
CA MET A 30 11.70 -4.20 5.20
C MET A 30 11.16 -3.64 6.51
N LYS A 31 9.84 -3.52 6.67
CA LYS A 31 9.18 -3.07 7.91
C LYS A 31 9.59 -3.93 9.11
N GLN A 32 9.56 -5.25 8.96
CA GLN A 32 9.99 -6.18 10.02
C GLN A 32 11.48 -6.00 10.38
N ALA A 33 12.34 -5.81 9.38
CA ALA A 33 13.76 -5.57 9.60
C ALA A 33 14.02 -4.23 10.31
N LEU A 34 13.25 -3.18 10.00
CA LEU A 34 13.35 -1.87 10.67
C LEU A 34 12.90 -1.94 12.12
N VAL A 35 11.75 -2.58 12.41
CA VAL A 35 11.27 -2.78 13.79
C VAL A 35 12.28 -3.60 14.61
N GLN A 36 12.89 -4.62 14.01
CA GLN A 36 13.92 -5.40 14.70
C GLN A 36 15.20 -4.58 14.94
N LEU A 37 15.60 -3.74 13.98
CA LEU A 37 16.76 -2.86 14.14
C LEU A 37 16.52 -1.81 15.22
N GLU A 38 15.33 -1.22 15.26
CA GLU A 38 14.89 -0.25 16.27
C GLU A 38 14.96 -0.87 17.67
N SER A 39 14.37 -2.06 17.86
CA SER A 39 14.39 -2.77 19.13
C SER A 39 15.81 -3.13 19.59
N ARG A 40 16.67 -3.58 18.66
CA ARG A 40 18.07 -3.87 18.98
C ARG A 40 18.87 -2.62 19.31
N ALA A 41 18.68 -1.53 18.57
CA ALA A 41 19.32 -0.26 18.85
C ALA A 41 18.89 0.31 20.20
N SER A 42 17.60 0.20 20.55
CA SER A 42 17.11 0.57 21.89
C SER A 42 17.79 -0.25 22.97
N ALA A 43 17.82 -1.58 22.83
CA ALA A 43 18.43 -2.45 23.83
C ALA A 43 19.94 -2.14 24.03
N VAL A 44 20.68 -1.89 22.94
CA VAL A 44 22.09 -1.51 23.02
C VAL A 44 22.25 -0.15 23.70
N ARG A 45 21.41 0.84 23.37
CA ARG A 45 21.45 2.14 24.04
C ARG A 45 21.19 2.01 25.53
N ASP A 46 20.15 1.25 25.90
CA ASP A 46 19.74 1.10 27.30
C ASP A 46 20.83 0.41 28.13
N GLU A 47 21.48 -0.63 27.58
CA GLU A 47 22.64 -1.28 28.21
C GLU A 47 23.84 -0.33 28.35
N LEU A 48 24.15 0.44 27.30
CA LEU A 48 25.27 1.40 27.34
C LEU A 48 25.03 2.51 28.38
N LEU A 49 23.78 2.96 28.52
CA LEU A 49 23.39 3.94 29.55
C LEU A 49 23.48 3.34 30.96
N GLU A 50 23.08 2.09 31.14
CA GLU A 50 23.22 1.38 32.42
C GLU A 50 24.69 1.22 32.82
N THR A 51 25.55 0.86 31.86
CA THR A 51 27.01 0.77 32.09
C THR A 51 27.62 2.14 32.39
N LEU A 52 27.12 3.21 31.76
CA LEU A 52 27.60 4.58 31.98
C LEU A 52 27.22 5.11 33.39
N ASP A 53 26.11 4.65 33.95
CA ASP A 53 25.62 5.06 35.27
C ASP A 53 26.28 4.26 36.43
N ASP A 54 26.91 3.12 36.13
CA ASP A 54 27.57 2.25 37.13
C ASP A 54 29.09 2.50 37.20
N GLU A 55 29.53 3.20 38.26
CA GLU A 55 30.95 3.49 38.53
C GLU A 55 31.82 2.21 38.64
N ASP A 56 31.27 1.10 39.15
CA ASP A 56 32.03 -0.17 39.29
C ASP A 56 32.28 -0.80 37.91
N ASP A 57 31.35 -0.68 36.97
CA ASP A 57 31.51 -1.19 35.61
C ASP A 57 32.47 -0.31 34.79
N ILE A 58 32.42 1.02 34.94
CA ILE A 58 33.43 1.92 34.38
C ILE A 58 34.82 1.58 34.93
N GLU A 59 34.96 1.35 36.23
CA GLU A 59 36.22 0.94 36.84
C GLU A 59 36.74 -0.38 36.26
N ARG A 60 35.86 -1.37 36.03
CA ARG A 60 36.26 -2.67 35.43
C ARG A 60 36.68 -2.57 33.97
N MET A 61 36.16 -1.58 33.24
CA MET A 61 36.54 -1.32 31.85
C MET A 61 37.89 -0.62 31.72
N THR A 62 38.40 -0.01 32.80
CA THR A 62 39.77 0.52 32.83
C THR A 62 40.81 -0.61 32.90
N LEU A 63 41.75 -0.62 31.94
CA LEU A 63 42.73 -1.70 31.78
C LEU A 63 43.89 -1.62 32.79
N SER A 64 44.14 -0.45 33.40
CA SER A 64 45.27 -0.26 34.28
C SER A 64 44.95 -0.57 35.74
N SER A 65 45.03 -1.87 36.09
CA SER A 65 45.06 -2.34 37.49
C SER A 65 46.23 -1.78 38.35
N LYS A 66 47.09 -0.91 37.78
CA LYS A 66 48.26 -0.33 38.43
C LYS A 66 48.31 1.21 38.37
N ALA A 67 47.41 1.88 37.66
CA ALA A 67 47.32 3.33 37.69
C ALA A 67 46.73 3.80 39.03
N THR A 68 47.33 4.81 39.63
CA THR A 68 46.87 5.42 40.88
C THR A 68 46.81 6.93 40.74
N GLY A 69 45.79 7.55 41.32
CA GLY A 69 45.61 9.01 41.29
C GLY A 69 45.09 9.50 39.94
N GLU A 70 45.65 10.60 39.44
CA GLU A 70 45.19 11.32 38.24
C GLU A 70 45.14 10.43 36.98
N ALA A 71 46.12 9.54 36.80
CA ALA A 71 46.16 8.65 35.64
C ALA A 71 45.00 7.65 35.58
N LYS A 72 44.44 7.25 36.74
CA LYS A 72 43.26 6.36 36.78
C LYS A 72 41.99 7.15 36.45
N ALA A 73 41.89 8.39 36.94
CA ALA A 73 40.76 9.26 36.63
C ALA A 73 40.72 9.63 35.14
N GLU A 74 41.88 9.88 34.52
CA GLU A 74 42.00 10.13 33.07
C GLU A 74 41.56 8.91 32.24
N GLU A 75 41.94 7.68 32.63
CA GLU A 75 41.46 6.46 31.96
C GLU A 75 39.94 6.25 32.13
N GLN A 76 39.38 6.55 33.30
CA GLN A 76 37.92 6.48 33.53
C GLN A 76 37.17 7.49 32.65
N GLU A 77 37.64 8.73 32.60
CA GLU A 77 37.07 9.79 31.75
C GLU A 77 37.15 9.41 30.25
N GLU A 78 38.23 8.76 29.81
CA GLU A 78 38.33 8.27 28.41
C GLU A 78 37.27 7.18 28.10
N VAL A 79 37.05 6.25 29.03
CA VAL A 79 36.02 5.20 28.90
C VAL A 79 34.61 5.80 28.85
N GLU A 80 34.30 6.74 29.75
CA GLU A 80 33.02 7.45 29.77
C GLU A 80 32.78 8.20 28.46
N ASN A 81 33.76 8.97 27.98
CA ASN A 81 33.69 9.68 26.71
C ASN A 81 33.43 8.74 25.52
N LEU A 82 34.06 7.56 25.51
CA LEU A 82 33.82 6.54 24.47
C LEU A 82 32.41 5.96 24.56
N LEU A 83 31.93 5.64 25.76
CA LEU A 83 30.57 5.13 25.97
C LEU A 83 29.53 6.17 25.55
N GLU A 84 29.69 7.43 25.95
CA GLU A 84 28.79 8.54 25.56
C GLU A 84 28.77 8.72 24.04
N TYR A 85 29.93 8.62 23.37
CA TYR A 85 30.00 8.61 21.91
C TYR A 85 29.19 7.46 21.29
N TYR A 86 29.28 6.23 21.84
CA TYR A 86 28.50 5.10 21.34
C TYR A 86 27.01 5.21 21.64
N VAL A 87 26.61 5.78 22.77
CA VAL A 87 25.22 6.11 23.09
C VAL A 87 24.67 7.07 22.03
N GLN A 88 25.38 8.17 21.76
CA GLN A 88 24.98 9.16 20.77
C GLN A 88 24.89 8.55 19.36
N GLN A 89 25.83 7.69 18.98
CA GLN A 89 25.79 6.97 17.71
C GLN A 89 24.59 6.01 17.62
N THR A 90 24.24 5.35 18.72
CA THR A 90 23.08 4.45 18.77
C THR A 90 21.76 5.21 18.67
N GLU A 91 21.66 6.39 19.29
CA GLU A 91 20.53 7.30 19.12
C GLU A 91 20.39 7.80 17.67
N ALA A 92 21.49 8.17 17.03
CA ALA A 92 21.49 8.55 15.62
C ALA A 92 20.98 7.41 14.72
N VAL A 93 21.36 6.17 15.03
CA VAL A 93 20.86 4.97 14.32
C VAL A 93 19.37 4.75 14.59
N HIS A 94 18.92 4.94 15.83
CA HIS A 94 17.51 4.82 16.22
C HIS A 94 16.65 5.84 15.47
N GLY A 95 17.01 7.13 15.50
CA GLY A 95 16.27 8.18 14.79
C GLY A 95 16.26 7.98 13.27
N ALA A 96 17.36 7.51 12.67
CA ALA A 96 17.39 7.16 11.25
C ALA A 96 16.47 5.97 10.91
N THR A 97 16.34 5.01 11.84
CA THR A 97 15.47 3.84 11.69
C THR A 97 14.00 4.22 11.82
N GLU A 98 13.66 5.07 12.80
CA GLU A 98 12.32 5.61 13.01
C GLU A 98 11.83 6.40 11.78
N ALA A 99 12.67 7.30 11.26
CA ALA A 99 12.36 8.04 10.03
C ALA A 99 12.09 7.10 8.84
N LEU A 100 12.84 6.00 8.73
CA LEU A 100 12.64 5.03 7.65
C LEU A 100 11.38 4.17 7.85
N LEU A 101 11.01 3.91 9.11
CA LEU A 101 9.77 3.21 9.48
C LEU A 101 8.53 4.07 9.17
N GLU A 102 8.59 5.37 9.47
CA GLU A 102 7.55 6.34 9.13
C GLU A 102 7.35 6.40 7.60
N ASN A 103 8.43 6.56 6.83
CA ASN A 103 8.37 6.51 5.37
C ASN A 103 7.74 5.19 4.86
N THR A 104 8.08 4.04 5.48
CA THR A 104 7.50 2.75 5.10
C THR A 104 6.00 2.69 5.40
N ARG A 105 5.56 3.33 6.49
CA ARG A 105 4.14 3.43 6.88
C ARG A 105 3.35 4.31 5.92
N ASP A 106 3.91 5.45 5.52
CA ASP A 106 3.30 6.35 4.53
C ASP A 106 3.12 5.66 3.18
N LEU A 107 4.11 4.86 2.77
CA LEU A 107 4.00 4.05 1.56
C LEU A 107 2.89 3.00 1.68
N ASP A 108 2.75 2.33 2.83
CA ASP A 108 1.69 1.33 3.07
C ASP A 108 0.28 1.96 2.97
N GLU A 109 0.11 3.15 3.54
CA GLU A 109 -1.13 3.92 3.44
C GLU A 109 -1.42 4.33 1.99
N SER A 110 -0.44 4.88 1.28
CA SER A 110 -0.57 5.28 -0.12
C SER A 110 -0.98 4.12 -1.03
N ILE A 111 -0.42 2.93 -0.79
CA ILE A 111 -0.79 1.72 -1.53
C ILE A 111 -2.21 1.29 -1.21
N SER A 112 -2.59 1.32 0.07
CA SER A 112 -3.95 0.94 0.49
C SER A 112 -5.02 1.82 -0.18
N VAL A 113 -4.74 3.13 -0.31
CA VAL A 113 -5.60 4.08 -1.02
C VAL A 113 -5.63 3.76 -2.52
N THR A 114 -4.48 3.52 -3.13
CA THR A 114 -4.38 3.20 -4.57
C THR A 114 -5.09 1.90 -4.91
N LEU A 115 -4.95 0.86 -4.08
CA LEU A 115 -5.63 -0.42 -4.25
C LEU A 115 -7.15 -0.26 -4.13
N SER A 116 -7.60 0.55 -3.17
CA SER A 116 -9.02 0.86 -2.99
C SER A 116 -9.59 1.59 -4.21
N ALA A 117 -8.84 2.54 -4.78
CA ALA A 117 -9.23 3.22 -6.01
C ALA A 117 -9.31 2.26 -7.21
N ARG A 118 -8.36 1.32 -7.35
CA ARG A 118 -8.40 0.29 -8.40
C ARG A 118 -9.59 -0.66 -8.25
N ARG A 119 -9.89 -1.08 -7.02
CA ARG A 119 -11.08 -1.91 -6.75
C ARG A 119 -12.36 -1.17 -7.14
N LEU A 120 -12.45 0.13 -6.82
CA LEU A 120 -13.58 0.97 -7.22
C LEU A 120 -13.72 1.05 -8.75
N GLU A 121 -12.60 1.23 -9.46
CA GLU A 121 -12.58 1.22 -10.94
C GLU A 121 -13.08 -0.11 -11.51
N VAL A 122 -12.67 -1.24 -10.93
CA VAL A 122 -13.17 -2.57 -11.32
C VAL A 122 -14.68 -2.71 -11.06
N SER A 123 -15.16 -2.36 -9.86
CA SER A 123 -16.60 -2.43 -9.54
C SER A 123 -17.43 -1.51 -10.45
N LYS A 124 -16.86 -0.38 -10.89
CA LYS A 124 -17.49 0.51 -11.86
C LYS A 124 -17.64 -0.15 -13.24
N ILE A 125 -16.61 -0.86 -13.71
CA ILE A 125 -16.67 -1.63 -14.96
C ILE A 125 -17.69 -2.78 -14.85
N GLU A 126 -17.71 -3.50 -13.73
CA GLU A 126 -18.68 -4.56 -13.47
C GLU A 126 -20.13 -4.03 -13.50
N LEU A 127 -20.38 -2.88 -12.88
CA LEU A 127 -21.69 -2.23 -12.91
C LEU A 127 -22.10 -1.83 -14.34
N MET A 128 -21.17 -1.29 -15.14
CA MET A 128 -21.43 -0.97 -16.54
C MET A 128 -21.80 -2.22 -17.35
N LEU A 129 -21.08 -3.32 -17.14
CA LEU A 129 -21.32 -4.60 -17.83
C LEU A 129 -22.67 -5.21 -17.41
N SER A 130 -23.02 -5.11 -16.12
CA SER A 130 -24.32 -5.52 -15.60
C SER A 130 -25.48 -4.76 -16.27
N ILE A 131 -25.39 -3.42 -16.35
CA ILE A 131 -26.38 -2.58 -17.05
C ILE A 131 -26.51 -2.97 -18.53
N ALA A 132 -25.38 -3.20 -19.21
CA ALA A 132 -25.39 -3.64 -20.61
C ALA A 132 -26.05 -5.01 -20.79
N SER A 133 -25.73 -5.97 -19.91
CA SER A 133 -26.32 -7.31 -19.92
C SER A 133 -27.82 -7.30 -19.65
N PHE A 134 -28.28 -6.44 -18.74
CA PHE A 134 -29.69 -6.28 -18.43
C PHE A 134 -30.49 -5.72 -19.61
N ALA A 135 -29.96 -4.68 -20.29
CA ALA A 135 -30.56 -4.14 -21.50
C ALA A 135 -30.60 -5.19 -22.63
N ALA A 136 -29.51 -5.94 -22.81
CA ALA A 136 -29.44 -7.02 -23.79
C ALA A 136 -30.44 -8.15 -23.48
N ALA A 137 -30.64 -8.51 -22.21
CA ALA A 137 -31.61 -9.53 -21.79
C ALA A 137 -33.05 -9.13 -22.13
N ILE A 138 -33.43 -7.87 -21.91
CA ILE A 138 -34.76 -7.36 -22.32
C ILE A 138 -34.91 -7.43 -23.84
N GLY A 139 -33.87 -7.02 -24.59
CA GLY A 139 -33.86 -7.15 -26.05
C GLY A 139 -34.03 -8.60 -26.51
N ALA A 140 -33.30 -9.54 -25.89
CA ALA A 140 -33.36 -10.96 -26.20
C ALA A 140 -34.75 -11.57 -25.93
N VAL A 141 -35.44 -11.15 -24.85
CA VAL A 141 -36.82 -11.59 -24.57
C VAL A 141 -37.76 -11.14 -25.69
N VAL A 142 -37.69 -9.88 -26.10
CA VAL A 142 -38.55 -9.36 -27.16
C VAL A 142 -38.23 -10.04 -28.50
N THR A 143 -36.95 -10.17 -28.86
CA THR A 143 -36.51 -10.93 -30.04
C THR A 143 -36.97 -12.38 -29.99
N GLY A 144 -36.91 -13.03 -28.81
CA GLY A 144 -37.40 -14.39 -28.62
C GLY A 144 -38.90 -14.53 -28.87
N ILE A 145 -39.72 -13.59 -28.36
CA ILE A 145 -41.17 -13.57 -28.59
C ILE A 145 -41.51 -13.48 -30.09
N PHE A 146 -40.79 -12.64 -30.83
CA PHE A 146 -41.00 -12.50 -32.28
C PHE A 146 -40.35 -13.63 -33.11
N GLY A 147 -39.30 -14.29 -32.60
CA GLY A 147 -38.64 -15.42 -33.24
C GLY A 147 -39.34 -16.77 -32.98
N MET A 148 -40.25 -16.84 -32.02
CA MET A 148 -41.13 -17.99 -31.83
C MET A 148 -42.15 -18.04 -32.97
N ASN A 149 -42.40 -19.24 -33.49
CA ASN A 149 -43.32 -19.55 -34.59
C ASN A 149 -44.80 -19.30 -34.22
N LEU A 150 -45.13 -18.04 -33.94
CA LEU A 150 -46.47 -17.52 -33.81
C LEU A 150 -46.88 -16.96 -35.17
N THR A 151 -48.07 -17.28 -35.65
CA THR A 151 -48.69 -16.64 -36.83
C THR A 151 -49.01 -15.19 -36.51
N SER A 152 -47.98 -14.35 -36.45
CA SER A 152 -48.10 -12.92 -36.26
C SER A 152 -48.36 -12.31 -37.64
N THR A 153 -49.57 -11.81 -37.86
CA THR A 153 -50.02 -11.20 -39.13
C THR A 153 -49.15 -10.02 -39.61
N PHE A 154 -48.19 -9.59 -38.79
CA PHE A 154 -47.14 -8.60 -39.05
C PHE A 154 -46.04 -9.04 -40.04
N GLU A 155 -45.89 -10.33 -40.36
CA GLU A 155 -44.86 -10.83 -41.29
C GLU A 155 -45.09 -10.44 -42.76
N SER A 156 -46.33 -10.11 -43.15
CA SER A 156 -46.68 -9.81 -44.54
C SER A 156 -46.10 -8.48 -45.07
N SER A 157 -45.60 -7.61 -44.18
CA SER A 157 -45.08 -6.28 -44.53
C SER A 157 -43.60 -6.16 -44.19
N VAL A 158 -42.75 -6.09 -45.22
CA VAL A 158 -41.30 -5.82 -45.12
C VAL A 158 -41.01 -4.57 -44.26
N LYS A 159 -41.89 -3.57 -44.31
CA LYS A 159 -41.76 -2.33 -43.51
C LYS A 159 -41.88 -2.58 -42.02
N ALA A 160 -42.73 -3.51 -41.59
CA ALA A 160 -42.98 -3.75 -40.18
C ALA A 160 -41.81 -4.48 -39.50
N PHE A 161 -41.15 -5.38 -40.22
CA PHE A 161 -39.92 -6.04 -39.77
C PHE A 161 -38.77 -5.05 -39.53
N TYR A 162 -38.52 -4.14 -40.47
CA TYR A 162 -37.52 -3.07 -40.29
C TYR A 162 -37.88 -2.11 -39.14
N LEU A 163 -39.18 -1.85 -38.92
CA LEU A 163 -39.64 -0.98 -37.82
C LEU A 163 -39.43 -1.65 -36.46
N CYS A 164 -39.77 -2.94 -36.30
CA CYS A 164 -39.55 -3.69 -35.06
C CYS A 164 -38.06 -3.83 -34.73
N THR A 165 -37.22 -4.15 -35.71
CA THR A 165 -35.75 -4.25 -35.50
C THR A 165 -35.14 -2.89 -35.15
N ALA A 166 -35.57 -1.80 -35.80
CA ALA A 166 -35.13 -0.45 -35.47
C ALA A 166 -35.61 0.00 -34.07
N LEU A 167 -36.83 -0.34 -33.67
CA LEU A 167 -37.36 -0.05 -32.33
C LEU A 167 -36.64 -0.86 -31.24
N LEU A 168 -36.28 -2.11 -31.52
CA LEU A 168 -35.47 -2.94 -30.62
C LEU A 168 -34.09 -2.34 -30.38
N ILE A 169 -33.39 -1.99 -31.46
CA ILE A 169 -32.05 -1.40 -31.38
C ILE A 169 -32.12 -0.05 -30.67
N SER A 170 -33.11 0.81 -31.01
CA SER A 170 -33.26 2.11 -30.35
C SER A 170 -33.67 2.00 -28.88
N SER A 171 -34.50 1.01 -28.53
CA SER A 171 -34.89 0.71 -27.14
C SER A 171 -33.68 0.22 -26.33
N CYS A 172 -32.86 -0.67 -26.89
CA CYS A 172 -31.68 -1.21 -26.21
C CYS A 172 -30.63 -0.11 -25.97
N ILE A 173 -30.32 0.70 -26.99
CA ILE A 173 -29.37 1.82 -26.88
C ILE A 173 -29.93 2.91 -25.95
N GLY A 174 -31.22 3.23 -26.06
CA GLY A 174 -31.89 4.23 -25.24
C GLY A 174 -31.91 3.84 -23.77
N MET A 175 -32.20 2.57 -23.46
CA MET A 175 -32.23 2.04 -22.10
C MET A 175 -30.83 2.03 -21.47
N SER A 176 -29.79 1.58 -22.19
CA SER A 176 -28.41 1.64 -21.72
C SER A 176 -27.95 3.09 -21.48
N ALA A 177 -28.30 4.02 -22.38
CA ALA A 177 -27.96 5.44 -22.22
C ALA A 177 -28.73 6.11 -21.06
N TRP A 178 -29.99 5.74 -20.84
CA TRP A 178 -30.79 6.22 -19.72
C TRP A 178 -30.25 5.73 -18.38
N LEU A 179 -29.95 4.43 -18.27
CA LEU A 179 -29.33 3.85 -17.06
C LEU A 179 -27.94 4.45 -16.79
N TYR A 180 -27.10 4.62 -17.83
CA TYR A 180 -25.81 5.32 -17.70
C TYR A 180 -25.98 6.77 -17.20
N ARG A 181 -26.95 7.51 -17.75
CA ARG A 181 -27.25 8.89 -17.32
C ARG A 181 -27.77 8.94 -15.87
N LEU A 182 -28.57 7.96 -15.44
CA LEU A 182 -29.03 7.87 -14.07
C LEU A 182 -27.89 7.56 -13.10
N CYS A 183 -27.03 6.59 -13.42
CA CYS A 183 -25.85 6.28 -12.60
C CYS A 183 -24.90 7.47 -12.50
N ARG A 184 -24.68 8.20 -13.61
CA ARG A 184 -23.90 9.45 -13.62
C ARG A 184 -24.55 10.56 -12.80
N ARG A 185 -25.89 10.70 -12.82
CA ARG A 185 -26.61 11.70 -12.01
C ARG A 185 -26.55 11.42 -10.51
N ARG A 186 -26.41 10.16 -10.10
CA ARG A 186 -26.34 9.79 -8.67
C ARG A 186 -24.93 9.81 -8.08
N ASN A 187 -23.91 10.25 -8.82
CA ASN A 187 -22.51 10.33 -8.34
C ASN A 187 -21.96 9.00 -7.80
N ILE A 188 -22.48 7.87 -8.29
CA ILE A 188 -21.97 6.52 -7.99
C ILE A 188 -20.85 6.14 -8.98
N LEU A 189 -20.51 7.06 -9.91
CA LEU A 189 -19.46 6.93 -10.93
C LEU A 189 -18.46 8.08 -10.85
#